data_AF-A0AAN8Y6J2-F1
#
_entry.id   AF-A0AAN8Y6J2-F1
#
_cell.length_a   1.000
_cell.length_b   1.000
_cell.length_c   1.000
_cell.angle_alpha   90.00
_cell.angle_beta   90.00
_cell.angle_gamma   90.00
#
_symmetry.space_group_name_H-M   'P 1'
#
loop_
_entity.id
_entity.type
_entity.pdbx_description
1 polymer ?
#
loop_
_entity_poly.entity_id
_entity_poly.type
_entity_poly.pdbx_seq_one_letter_code
_entity_poly.pdbx_strand_id
1 'polypeptide(L)'
;MAEVSSNKRVLCDGKWITVQDIEEQYGKHRKEAAAKFNVSPATFRRKLRELGILRWPYPKRRCNPEIAVRVGVLQSSHSSSQSNSEEKETHFEEETTEMGDESKSISTLCIDNTKLDFNKLIASSLEDLSHPENETSMKKALSILSDNPSLFSKEQAEQIDGLLVDFPALVHKWREYYSRSQTCNLKSSDETENLVGKDHKGSLKVRYEELENKEKELTTQLMALQKQKTEIAEQRNEKSKQSKDLISMVEKKEKLFMTITTDKLKNLSDKWTNLTSAFIQ
;
A
#
# COMPACT_ATOMS: atom_id res chain seq x y z
N MET A 1 14.89 -4.30 -23.51
CA MET A 1 13.95 -3.40 -24.23
C MET A 1 12.64 -4.15 -24.35
N ALA A 2 11.50 -3.55 -24.00
CA ALA A 2 10.20 -4.22 -24.10
C ALA A 2 9.60 -3.94 -25.49
N GLU A 3 9.24 -4.97 -26.24
CA GLU A 3 8.46 -4.81 -27.46
C GLU A 3 7.09 -4.22 -27.11
N VAL A 4 6.81 -3.04 -27.65
CA VAL A 4 5.50 -2.41 -27.56
C VAL A 4 4.54 -3.26 -28.38
N SER A 5 3.48 -3.76 -27.75
CA SER A 5 2.48 -4.62 -28.39
C SER A 5 1.57 -3.79 -29.31
N SER A 6 2.07 -3.46 -30.50
CA SER A 6 1.46 -2.54 -31.49
C SER A 6 0.13 -3.00 -32.11
N ASN A 7 -0.44 -4.12 -31.66
CA ASN A 7 -1.66 -4.73 -32.22
C ASN A 7 -2.91 -4.60 -31.36
N LYS A 8 -2.85 -3.90 -30.22
CA LYS A 8 -4.08 -3.59 -29.45
C LYS A 8 -4.93 -2.55 -30.18
N ARG A 9 -6.14 -2.95 -30.57
CA ARG A 9 -7.15 -2.09 -31.21
C ARG A 9 -8.45 -2.12 -30.41
N VAL A 10 -9.16 -1.01 -30.39
CA VAL A 10 -10.42 -0.86 -29.66
C VAL A 10 -11.47 -0.22 -30.55
N LEU A 11 -12.69 -0.76 -30.51
CA LEU A 11 -13.84 -0.25 -31.26
C LEU A 11 -14.44 0.98 -30.56
N CYS A 12 -14.48 2.11 -31.26
CA CYS A 12 -15.19 3.32 -30.90
C CYS A 12 -16.15 3.70 -32.03
N ASP A 13 -17.44 3.78 -31.73
CA ASP A 13 -18.47 4.23 -32.67
C ASP A 13 -18.39 3.55 -34.06
N GLY A 14 -18.27 2.21 -34.06
CA GLY A 14 -18.13 1.39 -35.26
C GLY A 14 -16.73 1.40 -35.92
N LYS A 15 -15.82 2.30 -35.53
CA LYS A 15 -14.46 2.39 -36.07
C LYS A 15 -13.42 1.74 -35.15
N TRP A 16 -12.52 0.95 -35.72
CA TRP A 16 -11.36 0.42 -35.00
C TRP A 16 -10.29 1.50 -34.86
N ILE A 17 -9.86 1.75 -33.62
CA ILE A 17 -8.82 2.71 -33.25
C ILE A 17 -7.62 1.95 -32.69
N THR A 18 -6.42 2.31 -33.15
CA THR A 18 -5.14 1.80 -32.68
C THR A 18 -4.56 2.68 -31.57
N VAL A 19 -3.49 2.21 -30.90
CA VAL A 19 -2.73 3.06 -29.97
C VAL A 19 -2.12 4.27 -30.69
N GLN A 20 -1.65 4.10 -31.94
CA GLN A 20 -1.02 5.15 -32.73
C GLN A 20 -1.98 6.31 -33.06
N ASP A 21 -3.22 6.01 -33.45
CA ASP A 21 -4.27 7.02 -33.69
C ASP A 21 -4.52 7.93 -32.48
N ILE A 22 -4.32 7.38 -31.27
CA ILE A 22 -4.52 8.04 -29.99
C ILE A 22 -3.29 8.86 -29.59
N GLU A 23 -2.09 8.36 -29.86
CA GLU A 23 -0.83 9.07 -29.66
C GLU A 23 -0.76 10.36 -30.51
N GLU A 24 -1.31 10.36 -31.73
CA GLU A 24 -1.51 11.58 -32.53
C GLU A 24 -2.34 12.68 -31.83
N GLN A 25 -3.10 12.34 -30.79
CA GLN A 25 -3.92 13.31 -30.03
C GLN A 25 -3.28 13.73 -28.71
N TYR A 26 -2.06 13.28 -28.40
CA TYR A 26 -1.33 13.73 -27.23
C TYR A 26 -1.03 15.23 -27.31
N GLY A 27 -1.03 15.90 -26.15
CA GLY A 27 -0.94 17.36 -26.08
C GLY A 27 -2.27 18.10 -26.29
N LYS A 28 -3.33 17.46 -26.81
CA LYS A 28 -4.68 18.04 -26.83
C LYS A 28 -5.42 17.84 -25.52
N HIS A 29 -6.42 18.68 -25.25
CA HIS A 29 -7.27 18.48 -24.09
C HIS A 29 -8.15 17.24 -24.28
N ARG A 30 -8.30 16.39 -23.25
CA ARG A 30 -8.98 15.09 -23.36
C ARG A 30 -10.40 15.15 -23.94
N LYS A 31 -11.13 16.27 -23.75
CA LYS A 31 -12.47 16.47 -24.35
C LYS A 31 -12.40 16.58 -25.88
N GLU A 32 -11.40 17.29 -26.40
CA GLU A 32 -11.15 17.51 -27.82
C GLU A 32 -10.68 16.22 -28.52
N ALA A 33 -9.78 15.49 -27.87
CA ALA A 33 -9.35 14.17 -28.33
C ALA A 33 -10.52 13.18 -28.42
N ALA A 34 -11.42 13.17 -27.42
CA ALA A 34 -12.63 12.34 -27.44
C ALA A 34 -13.59 12.72 -28.59
N ALA A 35 -13.72 14.02 -28.89
CA ALA A 35 -14.56 14.52 -29.98
C ALA A 35 -14.06 14.09 -31.37
N LYS A 36 -12.74 14.01 -31.62
CA LYS A 36 -12.18 13.46 -32.88
C LYS A 36 -12.64 12.02 -33.15
N PHE A 37 -12.95 11.27 -32.11
CA PHE A 37 -13.40 9.88 -32.17
C PHE A 37 -14.91 9.71 -31.96
N ASN A 38 -15.69 10.80 -32.05
CA ASN A 38 -17.15 10.85 -31.87
C ASN A 38 -17.68 10.21 -30.57
N VAL A 39 -16.87 10.17 -29.51
CA VAL A 39 -17.22 9.52 -28.23
C VAL A 39 -17.22 10.49 -27.06
N SER A 40 -18.03 10.19 -26.05
CA SER A 40 -18.01 10.97 -24.81
C SER A 40 -16.61 10.91 -24.12
N PRO A 41 -16.19 11.95 -23.37
CA PRO A 41 -14.95 11.93 -22.61
C PRO A 41 -14.87 10.85 -21.51
N ALA A 42 -16.00 10.22 -21.16
CA ALA A 42 -16.06 9.07 -20.26
C ALA A 42 -15.84 7.76 -21.03
N THR A 43 -16.52 7.58 -22.17
CA THR A 43 -16.32 6.45 -23.09
C THR A 43 -14.87 6.39 -23.56
N PHE A 44 -14.32 7.51 -24.02
CA PHE A 44 -12.91 7.64 -24.40
C PHE A 44 -11.96 7.18 -23.28
N ARG A 45 -12.21 7.61 -22.03
CA ARG A 45 -11.42 7.18 -20.86
C ARG A 45 -11.53 5.68 -20.57
N ARG A 46 -12.69 5.06 -20.81
CA ARG A 46 -12.83 3.60 -20.70
C ARG A 46 -11.97 2.90 -21.75
N LYS A 47 -12.00 3.37 -22.99
CA LYS A 47 -11.23 2.81 -24.11
C LYS A 47 -9.71 3.00 -23.97
N LEU A 48 -9.26 4.13 -23.42
CA LEU A 48 -7.85 4.32 -23.06
C LEU A 48 -7.35 3.26 -22.07
N ARG A 49 -8.17 2.86 -21.08
CA ARG A 49 -7.79 1.79 -20.14
C ARG A 49 -7.78 0.40 -20.77
N GLU A 50 -8.68 0.11 -21.71
CA GLU A 50 -8.63 -1.13 -22.51
C GLU A 50 -7.29 -1.25 -23.30
N LEU A 51 -6.72 -0.12 -23.69
CA LEU A 51 -5.40 -0.01 -24.34
C LEU A 51 -4.21 0.11 -23.35
N GLY A 52 -4.45 0.13 -22.04
CA GLY A 52 -3.41 0.28 -21.00
C GLY A 52 -3.00 1.71 -20.66
N ILE A 53 -3.59 2.73 -21.29
CA ILE A 53 -3.33 4.15 -21.01
C ILE A 53 -4.12 4.60 -19.78
N LEU A 54 -3.48 4.54 -18.61
CA LEU A 54 -4.11 4.89 -17.33
C LEU A 54 -4.27 6.41 -17.11
N ARG A 55 -3.35 7.22 -17.64
CA ARG A 55 -3.30 8.68 -17.44
C ARG A 55 -3.14 9.41 -18.78
N TRP A 56 -4.07 10.31 -19.09
CA TRP A 56 -3.99 11.13 -20.30
C TRP A 56 -2.85 12.16 -20.17
N PRO A 57 -1.95 12.31 -21.17
CA PRO A 57 -0.96 13.37 -21.20
C PRO A 57 -1.63 14.70 -21.50
N TYR A 58 -1.98 15.44 -20.44
CA TYR A 58 -2.49 16.80 -20.56
C TYR A 58 -1.39 17.74 -21.09
N PRO A 59 -1.73 18.72 -21.95
CA PRO A 59 -0.81 19.81 -22.26
C PRO A 59 -0.32 20.46 -20.96
N LYS A 60 0.97 20.79 -20.90
CA LYS A 60 1.53 21.61 -19.81
C LYS A 60 0.70 22.90 -19.73
N ARG A 61 0.13 23.20 -18.56
CA ARG A 61 -0.57 24.47 -18.35
C ARG A 61 0.41 25.59 -18.67
N ARG A 62 0.08 26.48 -19.61
CA ARG A 62 0.68 27.81 -19.62
C ARG A 62 0.21 28.49 -18.34
N CYS A 63 1.12 29.02 -17.54
CA CYS A 63 0.74 29.90 -16.43
C CYS A 63 0.06 31.13 -17.02
N ASN A 64 -1.11 31.52 -16.51
CA ASN A 64 -1.71 32.80 -16.88
C ASN A 64 -0.78 33.92 -16.39
N PRO A 65 -0.42 34.91 -17.24
CA PRO A 65 0.35 36.06 -16.81
C PRO A 65 -0.44 37.00 -15.88
N GLU A 66 -1.77 36.88 -15.81
CA GLU A 66 -2.67 37.76 -15.04
C GLU A 66 -2.54 37.69 -13.51
N ILE A 67 -1.74 36.76 -12.94
CA ILE A 67 -1.48 36.72 -11.49
C ILE A 67 -0.13 37.39 -11.14
N ALA A 68 0.62 37.88 -12.14
CA ALA A 68 1.91 38.55 -11.97
C ALA A 68 1.81 40.08 -11.72
N VAL A 69 0.65 40.60 -11.28
CA VAL A 69 0.46 42.03 -10.93
C VAL A 69 -0.17 42.17 -9.55
N ARG A 70 0.46 41.63 -8.50
CA ARG A 70 0.19 42.05 -7.10
C ARG A 70 1.23 41.73 -6.01
N VAL A 71 2.46 41.35 -6.36
CA VAL A 71 3.63 41.50 -5.46
C VAL A 71 4.83 41.96 -6.30
N GLY A 72 5.37 43.13 -5.96
CA GLY A 72 6.32 43.89 -6.77
C GLY A 72 6.25 45.36 -6.35
N VAL A 73 6.57 45.64 -5.09
CA VAL A 73 7.88 46.20 -4.69
C VAL A 73 7.99 47.66 -5.09
N LEU A 74 8.01 48.49 -4.04
CA LEU A 74 8.45 49.87 -4.04
C LEU A 74 9.74 50.06 -4.87
N GLN A 75 9.65 50.76 -6.00
CA GLN A 75 10.78 51.53 -6.50
C GLN A 75 10.34 52.91 -6.97
N SER A 76 10.91 53.90 -6.29
CA SER A 76 11.34 55.20 -6.81
C SER A 76 10.39 55.98 -7.72
N SER A 77 9.78 57.02 -7.15
CA SER A 77 9.62 58.30 -7.84
C SER A 77 9.68 59.42 -6.81
N HIS A 78 10.80 60.15 -6.79
CA HIS A 78 10.90 61.39 -6.04
C HIS A 78 9.98 62.45 -6.64
N SER A 79 9.17 63.10 -5.81
CA SER A 79 8.61 64.43 -6.07
C SER A 79 8.43 65.14 -4.73
N SER A 80 9.28 66.15 -4.49
CA SER A 80 9.23 66.96 -3.26
C SER A 80 7.99 67.86 -3.24
N SER A 81 7.42 68.07 -2.07
CA SER A 81 6.69 69.28 -1.72
C SER A 81 6.83 69.52 -0.23
N GLN A 82 7.29 70.72 0.13
CA GLN A 82 7.55 71.14 1.51
C GLN A 82 6.26 71.61 2.18
N SER A 83 6.13 71.34 3.49
CA SER A 83 5.34 72.17 4.40
C SER A 83 5.90 72.03 5.82
N ASN A 84 6.33 73.15 6.40
CA ASN A 84 6.94 73.22 7.73
C ASN A 84 5.91 73.30 8.86
N SER A 85 6.26 72.73 10.02
CA SER A 85 5.96 73.20 11.39
C SER A 85 6.69 72.24 12.35
N GLU A 86 7.70 72.60 13.16
CA GLU A 86 7.63 73.48 14.35
C GLU A 86 6.41 73.11 15.23
N GLU A 87 6.50 72.69 16.50
CA GLU A 87 7.62 72.48 17.45
C GLU A 87 7.52 71.04 18.05
N LYS A 88 8.24 70.57 19.09
CA LYS A 88 9.19 71.15 20.06
C LYS A 88 10.07 70.05 20.68
N GLU A 89 11.15 70.43 21.36
CA GLU A 89 11.91 69.57 22.28
C GLU A 89 11.49 69.81 23.74
N THR A 90 11.49 68.76 24.56
CA THR A 90 11.89 68.86 25.98
C THR A 90 12.74 67.65 26.36
N HIS A 91 14.02 67.91 26.61
CA HIS A 91 15.00 67.00 27.18
C HIS A 91 14.59 66.59 28.61
N PHE A 92 14.84 65.34 28.99
CA PHE A 92 15.03 64.98 30.40
C PHE A 92 16.14 63.93 30.48
N GLU A 93 17.25 64.31 31.10
CA GLU A 93 18.40 63.44 31.39
C GLU A 93 18.04 62.47 32.53
N GLU A 94 18.34 61.19 32.34
CA GLU A 94 19.49 60.52 32.97
C GLU A 94 19.19 60.08 34.41
N GLU A 95 19.03 58.76 34.60
CA GLU A 95 19.68 58.10 35.73
C GLU A 95 19.95 56.62 35.42
N THR A 96 21.22 56.25 35.38
CA THR A 96 21.66 54.85 35.35
C THR A 96 21.54 54.26 36.74
N THR A 97 20.69 53.25 36.93
CA THR A 97 20.73 52.41 38.15
C THR A 97 20.86 50.94 37.76
N GLU A 98 22.06 50.41 38.01
CA GLU A 98 22.42 49.01 37.86
C GLU A 98 21.77 48.19 39.00
N MET A 99 20.71 47.44 38.68
CA MET A 99 20.04 46.49 39.59
C MET A 99 19.79 45.17 38.85
N GLY A 100 20.09 44.06 39.52
CA GLY A 100 20.44 42.81 38.85
C GLY A 100 19.29 41.87 38.43
N ASP A 101 19.56 41.14 37.34
CA ASP A 101 19.32 39.70 37.12
C ASP A 101 17.96 39.03 37.45
N GLU A 102 16.87 39.77 37.68
CA GLU A 102 15.52 39.17 37.75
C GLU A 102 14.87 38.96 36.36
N SER A 103 15.32 39.67 35.32
CA SER A 103 14.70 39.62 33.98
C SER A 103 14.90 38.28 33.24
N LYS A 104 15.95 37.50 33.56
CA LYS A 104 16.17 36.18 32.93
C LYS A 104 15.15 35.14 33.38
N SER A 105 14.70 35.19 34.64
CA SER A 105 13.83 34.18 35.24
C SER A 105 12.40 34.17 34.67
N ILE A 106 11.94 35.29 34.11
CA ILE A 106 10.62 35.38 33.47
C ILE A 106 10.66 34.80 32.05
N SER A 107 11.78 34.99 31.33
CA SER A 107 12.01 34.45 29.99
C SER A 107 12.06 32.91 29.99
N THR A 108 12.83 32.31 30.91
CA THR A 108 12.98 30.85 30.99
C THR A 108 11.68 30.15 31.33
N LEU A 109 10.93 30.64 32.33
CA LEU A 109 9.63 30.09 32.73
C LEU A 109 8.61 30.12 31.58
N CYS A 110 8.60 31.19 30.79
CA CYS A 110 7.73 31.32 29.62
C CYS A 110 8.05 30.27 28.54
N ILE A 111 9.33 30.03 28.28
CA ILE A 111 9.79 29.08 27.26
C ILE A 111 9.58 27.63 27.72
N ASP A 112 9.81 27.30 28.99
CA ASP A 112 9.62 25.93 29.50
C ASP A 112 8.13 25.54 29.56
N ASN A 113 7.24 26.49 29.88
CA ASN A 113 5.79 26.30 29.69
C ASN A 113 5.45 26.07 28.21
N THR A 114 6.07 26.82 27.30
CA THR A 114 5.86 26.66 25.84
C THR A 114 6.35 25.30 25.33
N LYS A 115 7.49 24.80 25.81
CA LYS A 115 7.98 23.44 25.52
C LYS A 115 7.00 22.37 26.02
N LEU A 116 6.45 22.55 27.23
CA LEU A 116 5.47 21.62 27.78
C LEU A 116 4.19 21.57 26.92
N ASP A 117 3.70 22.72 26.46
CA ASP A 117 2.51 22.78 25.60
C ASP A 117 2.78 22.26 24.19
N PHE A 118 3.95 22.54 23.61
CA PHE A 118 4.40 21.89 22.37
C PHE A 118 4.41 20.37 22.49
N ASN A 119 4.94 19.82 23.60
CA ASN A 119 4.99 18.39 23.85
C ASN A 119 3.59 17.76 24.03
N LYS A 120 2.60 18.48 24.57
CA LYS A 120 1.20 18.03 24.61
C LYS A 120 0.58 18.02 23.21
N LEU A 121 0.85 19.07 22.43
CA LEU A 121 0.30 19.23 21.09
C LEU A 121 0.86 18.19 20.11
N ILE A 122 2.17 17.92 20.12
CA ILE A 122 2.76 16.90 19.24
C ILE A 122 2.31 15.46 19.58
N ALA A 123 1.82 15.23 20.82
CA ALA A 123 1.21 13.98 21.25
C ALA A 123 -0.31 13.89 20.97
N SER A 124 -0.94 14.98 20.51
CA SER A 124 -2.38 15.03 20.19
C SER A 124 -2.68 14.37 18.85
N SER A 125 -3.93 13.96 18.61
CA SER A 125 -4.30 13.38 17.31
C SER A 125 -4.28 14.44 16.20
N LEU A 126 -4.15 14.00 14.96
CA LEU A 126 -4.16 14.91 13.81
C LEU A 126 -5.55 15.54 13.57
N GLU A 127 -6.61 14.93 14.11
CA GLU A 127 -7.96 15.51 14.15
C GLU A 127 -8.03 16.63 15.17
N ASP A 128 -7.53 16.41 16.39
CA ASP A 128 -7.47 17.45 17.45
C ASP A 128 -6.60 18.63 17.01
N LEU A 129 -5.43 18.36 16.42
CA LEU A 129 -4.51 19.38 15.89
C LEU A 129 -5.10 20.19 14.72
N SER A 130 -6.14 19.68 14.06
CA SER A 130 -6.83 20.39 12.99
C SER A 130 -7.85 21.42 13.48
N HIS A 131 -8.17 21.44 14.78
CA HIS A 131 -9.01 22.48 15.37
C HIS A 131 -8.27 23.84 15.36
N PRO A 132 -8.95 24.95 15.01
CA PRO A 132 -8.30 26.26 14.88
C PRO A 132 -7.54 26.73 16.13
N GLU A 133 -8.03 26.36 17.32
CA GLU A 133 -7.41 26.70 18.61
C GLU A 133 -6.08 25.95 18.81
N ASN A 134 -6.04 24.67 18.48
CA ASN A 134 -4.85 23.82 18.58
C ASN A 134 -3.83 24.13 17.48
N GLU A 135 -4.28 24.40 16.25
CA GLU A 135 -3.41 24.88 15.17
C GLU A 135 -2.76 26.23 15.54
N THR A 136 -3.54 27.16 16.10
CA THR A 136 -3.04 28.46 16.57
C THR A 136 -2.05 28.30 17.73
N SER A 137 -2.34 27.40 18.67
CA SER A 137 -1.47 27.12 19.82
C SER A 137 -0.15 26.47 19.40
N MET A 138 -0.22 25.48 18.50
CA MET A 138 0.97 24.83 17.91
C MET A 138 1.81 25.83 17.12
N LYS A 139 1.19 26.69 16.30
CA LYS A 139 1.91 27.72 15.55
C LYS A 139 2.60 28.73 16.47
N LYS A 140 1.93 29.19 17.53
CA LYS A 140 2.53 30.09 18.55
C LYS A 140 3.70 29.42 19.26
N ALA A 141 3.54 28.17 19.68
CA ALA A 141 4.61 27.41 20.32
C ALA A 141 5.81 27.27 19.37
N LEU A 142 5.59 26.87 18.12
CA LEU A 142 6.65 26.77 17.11
C LEU A 142 7.39 28.09 16.88
N SER A 143 6.68 29.23 16.80
CA SER A 143 7.34 30.55 16.67
C SER A 143 8.20 30.91 17.89
N ILE A 144 7.70 30.71 19.10
CA ILE A 144 8.48 30.99 20.33
C ILE A 144 9.72 30.08 20.43
N LEU A 145 9.61 28.82 19.98
CA LEU A 145 10.72 27.88 19.99
C LEU A 145 11.74 28.15 18.86
N SER A 146 11.31 28.55 17.66
CA SER A 146 12.20 28.97 16.56
C SER A 146 12.97 30.24 16.88
N ASP A 147 12.36 31.18 17.63
CA ASP A 147 13.02 32.41 18.08
C ASP A 147 14.12 32.15 19.13
N ASN A 148 14.20 30.94 19.70
CA ASN A 148 15.15 30.54 20.73
C ASN A 148 15.96 29.27 20.36
N PRO A 149 16.67 29.25 19.22
CA PRO A 149 17.30 28.04 18.69
C PRO A 149 18.47 27.53 19.53
N SER A 150 19.06 28.38 20.37
CA SER A 150 20.14 28.03 21.32
C SER A 150 19.72 27.07 22.44
N LEU A 151 18.43 26.81 22.60
CA LEU A 151 17.88 25.86 23.58
C LEU A 151 17.81 24.41 23.07
N PHE A 152 18.25 24.17 21.84
CA PHE A 152 18.10 22.92 21.10
C PHE A 152 19.41 22.47 20.47
N SER A 153 19.53 21.19 20.09
CA SER A 153 20.59 20.77 19.17
C SER A 153 20.40 21.43 17.80
N LYS A 154 21.44 21.48 16.97
CA LYS A 154 21.37 22.05 15.62
C LYS A 154 20.27 21.36 14.79
N GLU A 155 20.21 20.04 14.85
CA GLU A 155 19.20 19.23 14.16
C GLU A 155 17.78 19.48 14.68
N GLN A 156 17.63 19.72 15.99
CA GLN A 156 16.33 20.03 16.60
C GLN A 156 15.84 21.43 16.22
N ALA A 157 16.73 22.43 16.17
CA ALA A 157 16.38 23.77 15.70
C ALA A 157 15.95 23.75 14.22
N GLU A 158 16.71 23.07 13.35
CA GLU A 158 16.36 22.87 11.93
C GLU A 158 15.00 22.15 11.75
N GLN A 159 14.66 21.20 12.63
CA GLN A 159 13.36 20.53 12.64
C GLN A 159 12.21 21.45 13.08
N ILE A 160 12.43 22.32 14.07
CA ILE A 160 11.44 23.30 14.55
C ILE A 160 11.15 24.32 13.45
N ASP A 161 12.18 24.85 12.79
CA ASP A 161 12.05 25.79 11.66
C ASP A 161 11.32 25.15 10.47
N GLY A 162 11.70 23.92 10.10
CA GLY A 162 11.02 23.18 9.04
C GLY A 162 9.54 22.91 9.38
N LEU A 163 9.26 22.52 10.62
CA LEU A 163 7.90 22.27 11.08
C LEU A 163 7.05 23.54 11.14
N LEU A 164 7.62 24.70 11.53
CA LEU A 164 6.93 25.99 11.50
C LEU A 164 6.45 26.37 10.08
N VAL A 165 7.25 26.06 9.06
CA VAL A 165 6.91 26.32 7.65
C VAL A 165 5.90 25.30 7.10
N ASP A 166 6.12 24.01 7.35
CA ASP A 166 5.31 22.94 6.74
C ASP A 166 3.98 22.66 7.46
N PHE A 167 3.90 22.87 8.78
CA PHE A 167 2.73 22.52 9.59
C PHE A 167 1.41 23.10 9.07
N PRO A 168 1.28 24.41 8.74
CA PRO A 168 0.03 24.94 8.19
C PRO A 168 -0.40 24.28 6.86
N ALA A 169 0.58 23.94 6.02
CA ALA A 169 0.31 23.26 4.74
C ALA A 169 -0.10 21.79 4.95
N LEU A 170 0.45 21.12 5.96
CA LEU A 170 0.07 19.76 6.35
C LEU A 170 -1.35 19.72 6.91
N VAL A 171 -1.69 20.60 7.86
CA VAL A 171 -3.04 20.67 8.45
C VAL A 171 -4.08 21.05 7.39
N HIS A 172 -3.78 21.97 6.46
CA HIS A 172 -4.66 22.27 5.33
C HIS A 172 -4.90 21.04 4.43
N LYS A 173 -3.84 20.31 4.04
CA LYS A 173 -3.97 19.09 3.22
C LYS A 173 -4.78 18.00 3.95
N TRP A 174 -4.60 17.87 5.25
CA TRP A 174 -5.36 16.92 6.06
C TRP A 174 -6.85 17.28 6.10
N ARG A 175 -7.20 18.56 6.36
CA ARG A 175 -8.58 19.04 6.28
C ARG A 175 -9.19 18.85 4.89
N GLU A 176 -8.46 19.16 3.81
CA GLU A 176 -8.94 18.92 2.45
C GLU A 176 -9.26 17.43 2.23
N TYR A 177 -8.38 16.53 2.68
CA TYR A 177 -8.59 15.09 2.59
C TYR A 177 -9.78 14.62 3.43
N TYR A 178 -9.89 15.06 4.68
CA TYR A 178 -10.96 14.69 5.61
C TYR A 178 -12.32 15.20 5.12
N SER A 179 -12.45 16.47 4.73
CA SER A 179 -13.70 16.99 4.16
C SER A 179 -14.08 16.28 2.87
N ARG A 180 -13.10 15.82 2.08
CA ARG A 180 -13.35 15.06 0.84
C ARG A 180 -13.77 13.62 1.10
N SER A 181 -13.23 12.95 2.12
CA SER A 181 -13.69 11.63 2.54
C SER A 181 -15.07 11.71 3.18
N GLN A 182 -15.32 12.71 4.03
CA GLN A 182 -16.59 12.95 4.69
C GLN A 182 -17.71 13.33 3.70
N THR A 183 -17.43 14.14 2.67
CA THR A 183 -18.41 14.42 1.59
C THR A 183 -18.66 13.23 0.66
N CYS A 184 -17.74 12.26 0.55
CA CYS A 184 -18.03 10.97 -0.07
C CYS A 184 -18.96 10.09 0.79
N ASN A 185 -18.93 10.25 2.13
CA ASN A 185 -19.76 9.49 3.07
C ASN A 185 -21.13 10.14 3.36
N LEU A 186 -21.28 11.47 3.26
CA LEU A 186 -22.59 12.13 3.40
C LEU A 186 -23.42 12.10 2.11
N LYS A 187 -22.79 12.07 0.92
CA LYS A 187 -23.53 11.91 -0.35
C LYS A 187 -24.01 10.48 -0.62
N SER A 188 -23.71 9.54 0.27
CA SER A 188 -24.03 8.11 0.06
C SER A 188 -25.28 7.61 0.78
N SER A 189 -26.06 8.47 1.44
CA SER A 189 -27.37 8.10 2.01
C SER A 189 -28.50 8.30 0.99
N ASP A 190 -28.80 9.55 0.62
CA ASP A 190 -30.10 9.86 0.01
C ASP A 190 -30.07 9.98 -1.54
N GLU A 191 -28.90 10.21 -2.15
CA GLU A 191 -28.75 10.29 -3.61
C GLU A 191 -28.42 8.93 -4.28
N THR A 192 -28.04 7.91 -3.51
CA THR A 192 -27.53 6.63 -4.05
C THR A 192 -28.62 5.65 -4.46
N GLU A 193 -29.84 5.74 -3.91
CA GLU A 193 -30.95 4.83 -4.27
C GLU A 193 -31.40 4.97 -5.73
N ASN A 194 -31.24 6.15 -6.33
CA ASN A 194 -31.65 6.44 -7.71
C ASN A 194 -30.54 6.28 -8.76
N LEU A 195 -29.28 6.10 -8.36
CA LEU A 195 -28.14 5.98 -9.30
C LEU A 195 -27.36 4.66 -9.20
N VAL A 196 -27.47 3.93 -8.09
CA VAL A 196 -27.06 2.51 -8.07
C VAL A 196 -28.18 1.71 -8.72
N GLY A 197 -28.10 1.51 -10.04
CA GLY A 197 -29.02 0.64 -10.76
C GLY A 197 -29.14 -0.71 -10.05
N LYS A 198 -30.38 -1.10 -9.68
CA LYS A 198 -30.70 -2.29 -8.86
C LYS A 198 -29.96 -3.54 -9.33
N ASP A 199 -29.79 -3.66 -10.65
CA ASP A 199 -29.09 -4.70 -11.37
C ASP A 199 -27.67 -4.96 -10.86
N HIS A 200 -26.91 -3.91 -10.47
CA HIS A 200 -25.50 -4.07 -10.09
C HIS A 200 -25.32 -4.66 -8.68
N LYS A 201 -26.20 -4.29 -7.72
CA LYS A 201 -26.21 -4.86 -6.36
C LYS A 201 -26.74 -6.30 -6.37
N GLY A 202 -27.77 -6.57 -7.18
CA GLY A 202 -28.28 -7.92 -7.42
C GLY A 202 -27.22 -8.84 -8.05
N SER A 203 -26.56 -8.39 -9.12
CA SER A 203 -25.51 -9.14 -9.81
C SER A 203 -24.32 -9.49 -8.90
N LEU A 204 -23.88 -8.57 -8.04
CA LEU A 204 -22.82 -8.86 -7.06
C LEU A 204 -23.24 -9.89 -6.02
N LYS A 205 -24.49 -9.84 -5.53
CA LYS A 205 -25.01 -10.81 -4.56
C LYS A 205 -25.10 -12.23 -5.17
N VAL A 206 -25.66 -12.37 -6.37
CA VAL A 206 -25.72 -13.66 -7.08
C VAL A 206 -24.31 -14.21 -7.33
N ARG A 207 -23.38 -13.37 -7.76
CA ARG A 207 -21.99 -13.79 -8.00
C ARG A 207 -21.25 -14.21 -6.72
N TYR A 208 -21.58 -13.60 -5.58
CA TYR A 208 -21.07 -14.01 -4.28
C TYR A 208 -21.62 -15.38 -3.87
N GLU A 209 -22.94 -15.58 -3.96
CA GLU A 209 -23.60 -16.87 -3.65
C GLU A 209 -23.10 -18.00 -4.57
N GLU A 210 -22.85 -17.72 -5.85
CA GLU A 210 -22.19 -18.66 -6.77
C GLU A 210 -20.77 -19.04 -6.34
N LEU A 211 -19.98 -18.10 -5.83
CA LEU A 211 -18.62 -18.36 -5.37
C LEU A 211 -18.63 -19.16 -4.06
N GLU A 212 -19.51 -18.81 -3.13
CA GLU A 212 -19.69 -19.54 -1.87
C GLU A 212 -20.13 -21.00 -2.11
N ASN A 213 -21.00 -21.23 -3.09
CA ASN A 213 -21.41 -22.59 -3.49
C ASN A 213 -20.26 -23.37 -4.17
N LYS A 214 -19.43 -22.71 -4.99
CA LYS A 214 -18.23 -23.32 -5.59
C LYS A 214 -17.17 -23.65 -4.54
N GLU A 215 -17.02 -22.82 -3.50
CA GLU A 215 -16.12 -23.07 -2.38
C GLU A 215 -16.55 -24.30 -1.57
N LYS A 216 -17.86 -24.43 -1.26
CA LYS A 216 -18.43 -25.60 -0.59
C LYS A 216 -18.21 -26.88 -1.40
N GLU A 217 -18.51 -26.85 -2.71
CA GLU A 217 -18.29 -27.97 -3.62
C GLU A 217 -16.82 -28.41 -3.68
N LEU A 218 -15.89 -27.47 -3.89
CA LEU A 218 -14.45 -27.77 -3.90
C LEU A 218 -13.95 -28.32 -2.55
N THR A 219 -14.50 -27.82 -1.44
CA THR A 219 -14.19 -28.33 -0.09
C THR A 219 -14.68 -29.78 0.07
N THR A 220 -15.88 -30.10 -0.41
CA THR A 220 -16.41 -31.48 -0.42
C THR A 220 -15.54 -32.41 -1.28
N GLN A 221 -15.12 -31.97 -2.47
CA GLN A 221 -14.21 -32.73 -3.33
C GLN A 221 -12.84 -32.96 -2.66
N LEU A 222 -12.28 -31.96 -1.98
CA LEU A 222 -11.02 -32.10 -1.24
C LEU A 222 -11.14 -33.13 -0.11
N MET A 223 -12.24 -33.12 0.66
CA MET A 223 -12.49 -34.14 1.70
C MET A 223 -12.62 -35.54 1.10
N ALA A 224 -13.31 -35.69 -0.03
CA ALA A 224 -13.45 -36.96 -0.73
C ALA A 224 -12.09 -37.51 -1.23
N LEU A 225 -11.25 -36.65 -1.83
CA LEU A 225 -9.91 -37.02 -2.28
C LEU A 225 -8.97 -37.36 -1.12
N GLN A 226 -9.06 -36.65 0.01
CA GLN A 226 -8.31 -36.98 1.22
C GLN A 226 -8.70 -38.36 1.77
N LYS A 227 -10.01 -38.68 1.81
CA LYS A 227 -10.51 -40.01 2.21
C LYS A 227 -10.02 -41.11 1.28
N GLN A 228 -10.07 -40.90 -0.04
CA GLN A 228 -9.51 -41.88 -1.01
C GLN A 228 -8.01 -42.06 -0.84
N LYS A 229 -7.26 -40.97 -0.56
CA LYS A 229 -5.81 -41.04 -0.29
C LYS A 229 -5.49 -41.88 0.95
N THR A 230 -6.27 -41.74 2.04
CA THR A 230 -6.08 -42.57 3.24
C THR A 230 -6.42 -44.03 2.98
N GLU A 231 -7.52 -44.31 2.27
CA GLU A 231 -7.92 -45.68 1.92
C GLU A 231 -6.87 -46.38 1.05
N ILE A 232 -6.31 -45.69 0.04
CA ILE A 232 -5.22 -46.22 -0.80
C ILE A 232 -3.95 -46.50 0.01
N ALA A 233 -3.66 -45.69 1.04
CA ALA A 233 -2.52 -45.92 1.92
C ALA A 233 -2.71 -47.18 2.80
N GLU A 234 -3.91 -47.38 3.34
CA GLU A 234 -4.28 -48.58 4.10
C GLU A 234 -4.23 -49.84 3.22
N GLN A 235 -4.84 -49.81 2.03
CA GLN A 235 -4.79 -50.92 1.07
C GLN A 235 -3.34 -51.27 0.67
N ARG A 236 -2.46 -50.28 0.53
CA ARG A 236 -1.02 -50.50 0.26
C ARG A 236 -0.31 -51.16 1.43
N ASN A 237 -0.59 -50.73 2.66
CA ASN A 237 -0.03 -51.33 3.86
C ASN A 237 -0.47 -52.80 3.99
N GLU A 238 -1.76 -53.08 3.79
CA GLU A 238 -2.31 -54.44 3.91
C GLU A 238 -1.76 -55.38 2.84
N LYS A 239 -1.68 -54.95 1.58
CA LYS A 239 -0.99 -55.70 0.51
C LYS A 239 0.50 -55.92 0.81
N SER A 240 1.16 -54.98 1.48
CA SER A 240 2.55 -55.15 1.92
C SER A 240 2.71 -56.25 2.98
N LYS A 241 1.79 -56.33 3.96
CA LYS A 241 1.76 -57.45 4.94
C LYS A 241 1.55 -58.78 4.24
N GLN A 242 0.49 -58.90 3.43
CA GLN A 242 0.16 -60.12 2.67
C GLN A 242 1.34 -60.59 1.78
N SER A 243 2.05 -59.66 1.14
CA SER A 243 3.25 -59.98 0.36
C SER A 243 4.40 -60.53 1.22
N LYS A 244 4.61 -60.01 2.44
CA LYS A 244 5.64 -60.51 3.37
C LYS A 244 5.30 -61.91 3.88
N ASP A 245 4.03 -62.16 4.19
CA ASP A 245 3.56 -63.47 4.63
C ASP A 245 3.71 -64.53 3.53
N LEU A 246 3.38 -64.16 2.28
CA LEU A 246 3.59 -65.01 1.11
C LEU A 246 5.09 -65.36 0.93
N ILE A 247 5.98 -64.36 1.00
CA ILE A 247 7.44 -64.58 0.91
C ILE A 247 7.91 -65.51 2.04
N SER A 248 7.49 -65.28 3.29
CA SER A 248 7.83 -66.16 4.42
C SER A 248 7.36 -67.60 4.21
N MET A 249 6.17 -67.80 3.63
CA MET A 249 5.67 -69.13 3.30
C MET A 249 6.50 -69.81 2.18
N VAL A 250 6.89 -69.05 1.14
CA VAL A 250 7.72 -69.56 0.04
C VAL A 250 9.09 -69.98 0.56
N GLU A 251 9.77 -69.14 1.34
CA GLU A 251 11.06 -69.48 1.97
C GLU A 251 10.98 -70.73 2.85
N LYS A 252 9.90 -70.89 3.63
CA LYS A 252 9.69 -72.08 4.47
C LYS A 252 9.53 -73.35 3.62
N LYS A 253 8.79 -73.27 2.50
CA LYS A 253 8.62 -74.39 1.56
C LYS A 253 9.94 -74.75 0.86
N GLU A 254 10.71 -73.76 0.45
CA GLU A 254 12.02 -73.94 -0.17
C GLU A 254 13.01 -74.59 0.80
N LYS A 255 13.11 -74.09 2.04
CA LYS A 255 13.92 -74.69 3.11
C LYS A 255 13.53 -76.15 3.37
N LEU A 256 12.24 -76.46 3.45
CA LEU A 256 11.73 -77.82 3.66
C LEU A 256 12.00 -78.75 2.46
N PHE A 257 11.90 -78.23 1.22
CA PHE A 257 12.28 -78.98 0.03
C PHE A 257 13.78 -79.31 0.03
N MET A 258 14.62 -78.32 0.34
CA MET A 258 16.07 -78.51 0.44
C MET A 258 16.42 -79.58 1.48
N THR A 259 15.85 -79.53 2.70
CA THR A 259 16.10 -80.57 3.73
C THR A 259 15.69 -81.98 3.25
N ILE A 260 14.53 -82.12 2.60
CA ILE A 260 14.08 -83.42 2.06
C ILE A 260 15.04 -83.93 0.97
N THR A 261 15.58 -83.05 0.12
CA THR A 261 16.55 -83.46 -0.91
C THR A 261 17.92 -83.79 -0.34
N THR A 262 18.41 -83.06 0.66
CA THR A 262 19.68 -83.37 1.33
C THR A 262 19.61 -84.68 2.10
N ASP A 263 18.49 -84.97 2.77
CA ASP A 263 18.31 -86.23 3.51
C ASP A 263 18.26 -87.43 2.56
N LYS A 264 17.58 -87.30 1.42
CA LYS A 264 17.59 -88.31 0.35
C LYS A 264 18.98 -88.53 -0.24
N LEU A 265 19.72 -87.45 -0.51
CA LEU A 265 21.08 -87.52 -1.04
C LEU A 265 22.03 -88.19 -0.05
N LYS A 266 21.94 -87.84 1.24
CA LYS A 266 22.71 -88.49 2.31
C LYS A 266 22.39 -89.99 2.40
N ASN A 267 21.11 -90.35 2.42
CA ASN A 267 20.69 -91.76 2.46
C ASN A 267 21.21 -92.57 1.25
N LEU A 268 21.26 -91.97 0.06
CA LEU A 268 21.86 -92.58 -1.13
C LEU A 268 23.38 -92.70 -1.01
N SER A 269 24.05 -91.69 -0.47
CA SER A 269 25.49 -91.72 -0.18
C SER A 269 25.83 -92.84 0.80
N ASP A 270 25.10 -92.96 1.92
CA ASP A 270 25.31 -93.99 2.94
C ASP A 270 25.10 -95.41 2.37
N LYS A 271 24.09 -95.58 1.50
CA LYS A 271 23.86 -96.84 0.76
C LYS A 271 24.99 -97.16 -0.21
N TRP A 272 25.49 -96.15 -0.93
CA TRP A 272 26.59 -96.31 -1.87
C TRP A 272 27.88 -96.70 -1.15
N THR A 273 28.24 -96.01 -0.06
CA THR A 273 29.43 -96.34 0.73
C THR A 273 29.38 -97.76 1.27
N ASN A 274 28.21 -98.19 1.78
CA ASN A 274 28.00 -99.56 2.24
C ASN A 274 28.19 -100.58 1.11
N LEU A 275 27.63 -100.33 -0.08
CA LEU A 275 27.83 -101.19 -1.25
C LEU A 275 29.32 -101.28 -1.63
N THR A 276 30.03 -100.16 -1.78
CA THR A 276 31.47 -100.18 -2.09
C THR A 276 32.30 -100.88 -1.01
N SER A 277 31.93 -100.77 0.27
CA SER A 277 32.64 -101.46 1.36
C SER A 277 32.57 -102.99 1.24
N ALA A 278 31.48 -103.53 0.67
CA ALA A 278 31.32 -104.97 0.42
C ALA A 278 32.10 -105.49 -0.81
N PHE A 279 32.67 -104.60 -1.63
CA PHE A 279 33.50 -104.96 -2.80
C PHE A 279 35.01 -104.72 -2.57
N ILE A 280 35.41 -104.14 -1.44
CA ILE A 280 36.80 -103.82 -1.09
C ILE A 280 37.35 -104.80 -0.01
N GLN A 281 36.56 -105.84 0.30
CA GLN A 281 36.89 -106.93 1.23
C GLN A 281 37.47 -108.14 0.49
#